data_AF-A0A921N243-F1
#
_entry.id   AF-A0A921N243-F1
#
_cell.length_a   1.000
_cell.length_b   1.000
_cell.length_c   1.000
_cell.angle_alpha   90.00
_cell.angle_beta   90.00
_cell.angle_gamma   90.00
#
_symmetry.space_group_name_H-M   'P 1'
#
loop_
_entity.id
_entity.type
_entity.pdbx_description
1 polymer ?
#
loop_
_entity_poly.entity_id
_entity_poly.type
_entity_poly.pdbx_seq_one_letter_code
_entity_poly.pdbx_strand_id
1 'polypeptide(L)'
;MRKFKVVVTTTKEFEIELDDAKITEEELDGFESAFYPLDEEDDRIKSMAGDYCRLRAKYGQGFIEGYGHVLEKGRIPFSTKIANEEPNDAINIVDYDDYEDVEVDEL
;
A
#
# COMPACT_ATOMS: atom_id res chain seq x y z
N MET A 1 37.85 3.73 -17.62
CA MET A 1 36.60 3.75 -16.82
C MET A 1 35.80 2.52 -17.19
N ARG A 2 35.24 1.81 -16.21
CA ARG A 2 34.38 0.64 -16.46
C ARG A 2 32.93 1.11 -16.55
N LYS A 3 32.12 0.48 -17.38
CA LYS A 3 30.68 0.72 -17.50
C LYS A 3 29.95 -0.58 -17.18
N PHE A 4 28.74 -0.46 -16.65
CA PHE A 4 27.91 -1.60 -16.31
C PHE A 4 26.46 -1.31 -16.70
N LYS A 5 25.74 -2.35 -17.11
CA LYS A 5 24.29 -2.35 -17.19
C LYS A 5 23.78 -3.13 -15.98
N VAL A 6 22.81 -2.58 -15.27
CA VAL A 6 22.18 -3.20 -14.11
C VAL A 6 20.68 -3.24 -14.34
N VAL A 7 20.07 -4.41 -14.15
CA VAL A 7 18.62 -4.60 -14.17
C VAL A 7 18.22 -5.16 -12.82
N VAL A 8 17.21 -4.53 -12.20
CA VAL A 8 16.63 -4.99 -10.94
C VAL A 8 15.17 -5.30 -11.20
N THR A 9 14.77 -6.54 -10.90
CA THR A 9 13.37 -6.99 -10.98
C THR A 9 12.87 -7.29 -9.59
N THR A 10 11.72 -6.73 -9.22
CA THR A 10 11.11 -6.96 -7.89
C THR A 10 9.68 -7.47 -8.04
N THR A 11 9.32 -8.47 -7.26
CA THR A 11 7.92 -8.90 -7.09
C THR A 11 7.52 -8.66 -5.63
N LYS A 12 6.38 -7.99 -5.44
CA LYS A 12 5.82 -7.68 -4.13
C LYS A 12 4.42 -8.26 -4.06
N GLU A 13 4.19 -9.21 -3.15
CA GLU A 13 2.90 -9.86 -2.95
C GLU A 13 2.32 -9.40 -1.60
N PHE A 14 1.02 -9.08 -1.59
CA PHE A 14 0.32 -8.59 -0.41
C PHE A 14 -0.93 -9.42 -0.18
N GLU A 15 -1.12 -9.84 1.08
CA GLU A 15 -2.43 -10.24 1.60
C GLU A 15 -2.96 -9.09 2.46
N ILE A 16 -4.15 -8.58 2.14
CA ILE A 16 -4.73 -7.38 2.76
C ILE A 16 -6.20 -7.62 3.11
N GLU A 17 -6.60 -7.13 4.27
CA GLU A 17 -7.99 -7.11 4.75
C GLU A 17 -8.51 -5.69 4.80
N LEU A 18 -9.72 -5.48 4.27
CA LEU A 18 -10.49 -4.25 4.36
C LEU A 18 -11.76 -4.53 5.18
N ASP A 19 -12.09 -3.65 6.12
CA ASP A 19 -13.30 -3.77 6.94
C ASP A 19 -14.47 -3.02 6.29
N ASP A 20 -15.31 -3.76 5.56
CA ASP A 20 -16.50 -3.23 4.87
C ASP A 20 -17.47 -2.50 5.82
N ALA A 21 -17.47 -2.81 7.12
CA ALA A 21 -18.32 -2.11 8.08
C ALA A 21 -17.85 -0.68 8.37
N LYS A 22 -16.57 -0.39 8.09
CA LYS A 22 -15.95 0.93 8.26
C LYS A 22 -15.82 1.67 6.94
N ILE A 23 -15.62 0.96 5.84
CA ILE A 23 -15.50 1.54 4.48
C ILE A 23 -16.90 1.60 3.86
N THR A 24 -17.67 2.59 4.29
CA THR A 24 -19.02 2.82 3.77
C THR A 24 -19.00 3.55 2.42
N GLU A 25 -20.12 3.56 1.69
CA GLU A 25 -20.23 4.36 0.46
C GLU A 25 -19.96 5.86 0.69
N GLU A 26 -20.33 6.40 1.86
CA GLU A 26 -20.03 7.80 2.21
C GLU A 26 -18.53 8.04 2.39
N GLU A 27 -17.82 7.09 3.00
CA GLU A 27 -16.36 7.14 3.15
C GLU A 27 -15.67 7.04 1.78
N LEU A 28 -16.14 6.16 0.90
CA LEU A 28 -15.63 6.03 -0.46
C LEU A 28 -15.88 7.30 -1.28
N ASP A 29 -17.08 7.88 -1.20
CA ASP A 29 -17.42 9.15 -1.87
C ASP A 29 -16.56 10.31 -1.33
N GLY A 30 -16.37 10.36 -0.01
CA GLY A 30 -15.50 11.32 0.65
C GLY A 30 -14.05 11.20 0.16
N PHE A 31 -13.54 9.97 0.10
CA PHE A 31 -12.21 9.67 -0.40
C PHE A 31 -12.02 10.17 -1.83
N GLU A 32 -12.90 9.76 -2.76
CA GLU A 32 -12.79 10.16 -4.17
C GLU A 32 -12.97 11.65 -4.40
N SER A 33 -13.72 12.34 -3.54
CA SER A 33 -13.90 13.79 -3.62
C SER A 33 -12.64 14.58 -3.26
N ALA A 34 -11.77 14.02 -2.42
CA ALA A 34 -10.57 14.67 -1.88
C ALA A 34 -9.26 14.16 -2.50
N PHE A 35 -9.25 12.90 -2.94
CA PHE A 35 -8.06 12.20 -3.42
C PHE A 35 -8.22 11.82 -4.90
N TYR A 36 -8.22 10.53 -5.23
CA TYR A 36 -8.29 10.03 -6.60
C TYR A 36 -9.46 9.06 -6.77
N PRO A 37 -10.02 8.94 -7.99
CA PRO A 37 -11.07 7.97 -8.26
C PRO A 37 -10.57 6.54 -8.06
N LEU A 38 -11.43 5.68 -7.55
CA LEU A 38 -11.16 4.25 -7.38
C LEU A 38 -11.57 3.51 -8.66
N ASP A 39 -10.74 3.58 -9.70
CA ASP A 39 -11.02 3.04 -11.03
C ASP A 39 -10.88 1.50 -11.11
N GLU A 40 -11.96 0.75 -10.85
CA GLU A 40 -12.23 -0.57 -11.49
C GLU A 40 -13.74 -0.72 -11.73
N GLU A 41 -14.10 -1.36 -12.86
CA GLU A 41 -15.49 -1.57 -13.31
C GLU A 41 -16.21 -2.58 -12.40
N ASP A 42 -16.69 -2.11 -11.23
CA ASP A 42 -17.81 -2.61 -10.39
C ASP A 42 -17.50 -2.83 -8.89
N ASP A 43 -16.27 -2.58 -8.39
CA ASP A 43 -15.95 -2.73 -6.96
C ASP A 43 -14.89 -1.71 -6.45
N ARG A 44 -15.36 -0.65 -5.80
CA ARG A 44 -14.51 0.42 -5.24
C ARG A 44 -13.62 -0.05 -4.09
N ILE A 45 -14.06 -1.03 -3.31
CA ILE A 45 -13.27 -1.58 -2.20
C ILE A 45 -12.08 -2.35 -2.76
N LYS A 46 -12.31 -3.16 -3.81
CA LYS A 46 -11.23 -3.85 -4.52
C LYS A 46 -10.23 -2.87 -5.15
N SER A 47 -10.72 -1.79 -5.76
CA SER A 47 -9.87 -0.71 -6.27
C SER A 47 -9.03 -0.06 -5.17
N MET A 48 -9.63 0.19 -4.00
CA MET A 48 -8.93 0.74 -2.84
C MET A 48 -7.81 -0.18 -2.35
N ALA A 49 -8.07 -1.48 -2.26
CA ALA A 49 -7.06 -2.48 -1.88
C ALA A 49 -5.89 -2.50 -2.88
N GLY A 50 -6.21 -2.51 -4.18
CA GLY A 50 -5.21 -2.49 -5.25
C GLY A 50 -4.35 -1.23 -5.23
N ASP A 51 -4.99 -0.07 -5.07
CA ASP A 51 -4.26 1.20 -5.03
C ASP A 51 -3.38 1.34 -3.78
N TYR A 52 -3.91 0.98 -2.59
CA TYR A 52 -3.11 0.97 -1.36
C TYR A 52 -1.85 0.10 -1.53
N CYS A 53 -2.01 -1.14 -2.00
CA CYS A 53 -0.90 -2.08 -2.19
C CYS A 53 0.11 -1.56 -3.23
N ARG A 54 -0.35 -0.90 -4.30
CA ARG A 54 0.51 -0.25 -5.30
C ARG A 54 1.35 0.87 -4.68
N LEU A 55 0.76 1.73 -3.86
CA LEU A 55 1.47 2.81 -3.17
C LEU A 55 2.44 2.25 -2.13
N ARG A 56 2.00 1.25 -1.37
CA ARG A 56 2.81 0.53 -0.38
C ARG A 56 4.03 -0.14 -1.02
N ALA A 57 3.85 -0.77 -2.17
CA ALA A 57 4.92 -1.37 -2.97
C ALA A 57 5.98 -0.33 -3.39
N LYS A 58 5.53 0.88 -3.72
CA LYS A 58 6.39 1.96 -4.22
C LYS A 58 7.12 2.71 -3.10
N TYR A 59 6.44 3.01 -2.00
CA TYR A 59 6.94 3.90 -0.95
C TYR A 59 7.38 3.16 0.32
N GLY A 60 7.08 1.87 0.44
CA GLY A 60 7.44 1.06 1.61
C GLY A 60 6.52 1.34 2.80
N GLN A 61 7.00 1.01 4.00
CA GLN A 61 6.22 1.16 5.23
C GLN A 61 6.14 2.63 5.67
N GLY A 62 4.93 3.16 5.91
CA GLY A 62 4.77 4.54 6.34
C GLY A 62 3.34 5.06 6.23
N PHE A 63 3.20 6.36 6.50
CA PHE A 63 1.97 7.11 6.22
C PHE A 63 1.81 7.20 4.69
N ILE A 64 0.61 6.92 4.20
CA ILE A 64 0.25 7.11 2.79
C ILE A 64 -0.89 8.13 2.75
N GLU A 65 -0.71 9.21 2.01
CA GLU A 65 -1.75 10.24 1.85
C GLU A 65 -3.04 9.62 1.30
N GLY A 66 -4.18 9.96 1.91
CA GLY A 66 -5.48 9.32 1.65
C GLY A 66 -5.78 8.09 2.51
N TYR A 67 -4.76 7.33 2.93
CA TYR A 67 -4.95 6.09 3.70
C TYR A 67 -4.45 6.15 5.14
N GLY A 68 -3.58 7.12 5.44
CA GLY A 68 -2.93 7.25 6.74
C GLY A 68 -1.95 6.11 7.02
N HIS A 69 -1.82 5.78 8.30
CA HIS A 69 -1.10 4.61 8.77
C HIS A 69 -2.04 3.42 8.95
N VAL A 70 -1.87 2.34 8.19
CA VAL A 70 -2.74 1.15 8.33
C VAL A 70 -2.20 0.15 9.35
N LEU A 71 -3.01 -0.83 9.75
CA LEU A 71 -2.56 -1.92 10.61
C LEU A 71 -1.64 -2.90 9.86
N GLU A 72 -0.72 -3.52 10.60
CA GLU A 72 0.12 -4.61 10.11
C GLU A 72 0.00 -5.81 11.04
N LYS A 73 -0.50 -6.94 10.53
CA LYS A 73 -0.75 -8.16 11.30
C LYS A 73 -1.62 -7.87 12.53
N GLY A 74 -2.63 -7.01 12.37
CA GLY A 74 -3.55 -6.56 13.42
C GLY A 74 -2.92 -5.64 14.47
N ARG A 75 -1.75 -5.05 14.21
CA ARG A 75 -1.01 -4.22 15.17
C ARG A 75 -0.74 -2.82 14.61
N ILE A 76 -0.71 -1.86 15.52
CA ILE A 76 -0.30 -0.47 15.21
C ILE A 76 1.20 -0.47 14.85
N PRO A 77 1.58 -0.05 13.64
CA PRO A 77 2.97 0.04 13.21
C PRO A 77 3.81 0.97 14.09
N PHE A 78 5.13 0.77 14.08
CA PHE A 78 6.04 1.61 14.85
C PHE A 78 6.07 3.06 14.34
N SER A 79 5.96 3.26 13.02
CA SER A 79 5.91 4.58 12.39
C SER A 79 4.74 5.42 12.92
N THR A 80 3.57 4.82 13.06
CA THR A 80 2.36 5.43 13.64
C THR A 80 2.56 5.86 15.08
N LYS A 81 3.22 5.01 15.89
CA LYS A 81 3.52 5.31 17.29
C LYS A 81 4.49 6.49 17.44
N ILE A 82 5.46 6.61 16.53
CA ILE A 82 6.37 7.77 16.51
C ILE A 82 5.62 9.04 16.11
N ALA A 83 4.74 8.95 15.11
CA ALA A 83 3.95 10.08 14.64
C ALA A 83 2.91 10.55 15.68
N ASN A 84 2.56 9.69 16.65
CA ASN A 84 1.50 9.92 17.61
C ASN A 84 0.15 10.21 16.91
N GLU A 85 -0.12 9.43 15.86
CA GLU A 85 -1.35 9.46 15.08
C GLU A 85 -2.17 8.20 15.36
N GLU A 86 -3.49 8.28 15.16
CA GLU A 86 -4.36 7.10 15.17
C GLU A 86 -4.20 6.36 13.84
N PRO A 87 -4.04 5.01 13.85
CA PRO A 87 -4.02 4.25 12.62
C PRO A 87 -5.40 4.24 11.96
N ASN A 88 -5.42 4.16 10.64
CA ASN A 88 -6.57 3.67 9.90
C ASN A 88 -6.72 2.17 10.18
N ASP A 89 -7.68 1.84 11.04
CA ASP A 89 -7.95 0.46 11.47
C ASP A 89 -9.01 -0.24 10.60
N ALA A 90 -9.39 0.36 9.47
CA ALA A 90 -10.21 -0.25 8.43
C ALA A 90 -9.38 -1.05 7.40
N ILE A 91 -8.06 -0.87 7.39
CA ILE A 91 -7.13 -1.55 6.49
C ILE A 91 -6.07 -2.28 7.30
N ASN A 92 -5.80 -3.54 6.96
CA ASN A 92 -4.80 -4.37 7.62
C ASN A 92 -3.98 -5.17 6.60
N ILE A 93 -2.65 -4.97 6.56
CA ILE A 93 -1.74 -5.86 5.83
C ILE A 93 -1.56 -7.13 6.67
N VAL A 94 -2.06 -8.25 6.15
CA VAL A 94 -1.98 -9.58 6.78
C VAL A 94 -0.63 -10.22 6.51
N ASP A 95 -0.17 -10.17 5.27
CA ASP A 95 1.15 -10.66 4.90
C ASP A 95 1.77 -9.89 3.74
N TYR A 96 3.09 -9.97 3.66
CA TYR A 96 3.89 -9.25 2.69
C TYR A 96 5.19 -9.99 2.39
N ASP A 97 5.34 -10.41 1.14
CA ASP A 97 6.52 -11.08 0.63
C ASP A 97 7.18 -10.26 -0.49
N ASP A 98 8.50 -10.12 -0.38
CA ASP A 98 9.35 -9.39 -1.31
C ASP A 98 10.38 -10.34 -1.94
N TYR A 99 10.37 -10.43 -3.28
CA TYR A 99 11.42 -11.08 -4.06
C TYR A 99 12.18 -10.03 -4.88
N GLU A 100 13.51 -10.08 -4.84
CA GLU A 100 14.40 -9.21 -5.61
C GLU A 100 15.44 -10.03 -6.37
N ASP A 101 15.59 -9.75 -7.67
CA ASP A 101 16.62 -10.32 -8.53
C ASP A 101 17.42 -9.20 -9.22
N VAL A 102 18.75 -9.36 -9.22
CA VAL A 102 19.70 -8.32 -9.67
C VAL A 102 20.67 -8.91 -10.68
N GLU A 103 20.57 -8.46 -11.93
CA GLU A 103 21.47 -8.80 -13.01
C GLU A 103 22.47 -7.67 -13.28
N VAL A 104 23.78 -7.99 -13.36
CA VAL A 104 24.85 -7.01 -13.58
C VAL A 104 25.78 -7.48 -14.70
N ASP A 105 25.83 -6.69 -15.78
CA ASP A 105 26.73 -6.92 -16.92
C ASP A 105 27.77 -5.80 -17.02
N GLU A 106 29.03 -6.13 -17.28
CA GLU A 106 30.08 -5.16 -17.62
C GLU A 106 30.07 -4.83 -19.13
N LEU A 107 30.23 -3.53 -19.48
CA LEU A 107 30.15 -2.98 -20.84
C LEU A 107 31.50 -2.46 -21.36
#